data_AF-A0A4V6A2N2-F1
#
_entry.id   AF-A0A4V6A2N2-F1
#
_cell.length_a   1.000
_cell.length_b   1.000
_cell.length_c   1.000
_cell.angle_alpha   90.00
_cell.angle_beta   90.00
_cell.angle_gamma   90.00
#
_symmetry.space_group_name_H-M   'P 1'
#
loop_
_entity.id
_entity.type
_entity.pdbx_description
1 polymer ?
#
loop_
_entity_poly.entity_id
_entity_poly.type
_entity_poly.pdbx_seq_one_letter_code
_entity_poly.pdbx_strand_id
1 'polypeptide(L)'
;MFCTVLNYICMRMLGEGRDSGKDKACERARKWILDHGCAIAISSWGKTWLAILGLYEWAGCNPMPPEFWFLPSTSPIHPGNLLGYCRITYLPMAYLYGKTFVGPITPLILQIREEIYNEPYEKLNWRRVRHLCAKEDNYYPHTSIQILFWDAIYTFGEPLLTRWPFNKLREKALDITMDHIHYEDESSRYITIGCVEKPLDMLACWVEDPDGDYFRRHLARIEDYEWLGEDGIKMQVGKLLS
;
A
#
# COMPACT_ATOMS: atom_id res chain seq x y z
N MET A 1 14.94 -3.20 -3.21
CA MET A 1 14.39 -1.84 -3.45
C MET A 1 13.38 -1.46 -2.36
N PHE A 2 12.40 -2.33 -2.10
CA PHE A 2 11.32 -2.18 -1.13
C PHE A 2 11.77 -1.65 0.24
N CYS A 3 12.62 -2.40 0.96
CA CYS A 3 13.03 -2.03 2.31
C CYS A 3 13.83 -0.70 2.34
N THR A 4 14.75 -0.50 1.39
CA THR A 4 15.58 0.72 1.36
C THR A 4 14.74 1.97 1.15
N VAL A 5 13.79 1.94 0.19
CA VAL A 5 12.92 3.08 -0.09
C VAL A 5 12.00 3.38 1.09
N LEU A 6 11.34 2.37 1.66
CA LEU A 6 10.44 2.59 2.79
C LEU A 6 11.17 3.11 4.03
N ASN A 7 12.32 2.53 4.38
CA ASN A 7 13.09 3.00 5.53
C ASN A 7 13.70 4.39 5.29
N TYR A 8 14.11 4.71 4.05
CA TYR A 8 14.51 6.08 3.71
C TYR A 8 13.39 7.07 3.98
N ILE A 9 12.18 6.77 3.52
CA ILE A 9 11.00 7.63 3.74
C ILE A 9 10.68 7.74 5.23
N CYS A 10 10.70 6.63 5.98
CA CYS A 10 10.51 6.66 7.43
C CYS A 10 11.51 7.59 8.12
N MET A 11 12.80 7.49 7.79
CA MET A 11 13.83 8.40 8.35
C MET A 11 13.51 9.87 8.01
N ARG A 12 13.15 10.17 6.75
CA ARG A 12 12.79 11.52 6.31
C ARG A 12 11.56 12.05 7.07
N MET A 13 10.54 11.22 7.29
CA MET A 13 9.33 11.56 8.06
C MET A 13 9.61 11.74 9.56
N LEU A 14 10.59 11.02 10.11
CA LEU A 14 11.06 11.17 11.49
C LEU A 14 11.99 12.37 11.70
N GLY A 15 12.24 13.17 10.65
CA GLY A 15 12.97 14.44 10.73
C GLY A 15 14.44 14.37 10.32
N GLU A 16 14.95 13.23 9.87
CA GLU A 16 16.28 13.18 9.27
C GLU A 16 16.28 13.92 7.93
N GLY A 17 17.28 14.78 7.71
CA GLY A 17 17.59 15.45 6.46
C GLY A 17 18.04 14.51 5.33
N ARG A 18 18.01 15.03 4.09
CA ARG A 18 18.39 14.30 2.87
C ARG A 18 19.79 13.66 2.94
N ASP A 19 20.74 14.41 3.51
CA ASP A 19 22.15 14.04 3.60
C ASP A 19 22.59 13.85 5.08
N SER A 20 21.65 13.52 5.99
CA SER A 20 21.91 13.29 7.41
C SER A 20 21.71 11.81 7.81
N GLY A 21 21.51 11.57 9.11
CA GLY A 21 21.43 10.25 9.73
C GLY A 21 22.78 9.76 10.21
N LYS A 22 22.75 8.80 11.15
CA LYS A 22 23.94 8.12 11.66
C LYS A 22 24.74 7.54 10.49
N ASP A 23 26.03 7.83 10.46
CA ASP A 23 26.95 7.42 9.39
C ASP A 23 26.52 7.85 7.97
N LYS A 24 25.74 8.93 7.83
CA LYS A 24 25.17 9.39 6.54
C LYS A 24 24.22 8.36 5.91
N ALA A 25 23.42 7.70 6.73
CA ALA A 25 22.48 6.67 6.30
C ALA A 25 21.55 7.13 5.17
N CYS A 26 21.01 8.37 5.25
CA CYS A 26 20.10 8.88 4.22
C CYS A 26 20.80 9.10 2.88
N GLU A 27 22.02 9.66 2.87
CA GLU A 27 22.80 9.84 1.65
C GLU A 27 23.09 8.49 0.97
N ARG A 28 23.55 7.50 1.76
CA ARG A 28 23.85 6.15 1.23
C ARG A 28 22.61 5.44 0.71
N ALA A 29 21.50 5.51 1.45
CA ALA A 29 20.24 4.91 1.03
C ALA A 29 19.73 5.54 -0.27
N ARG A 30 19.75 6.87 -0.36
CA ARG A 30 19.38 7.60 -1.59
C ARG A 30 20.27 7.21 -2.76
N LYS A 31 21.60 7.21 -2.58
CA LYS A 31 22.53 6.77 -3.63
C LYS A 31 22.21 5.35 -4.10
N TRP A 32 22.00 4.43 -3.16
CA TRP A 32 21.64 3.06 -3.50
C TRP A 32 20.32 2.98 -4.27
N ILE A 33 19.28 3.73 -3.87
CA ILE A 33 17.99 3.78 -4.57
C ILE A 33 18.17 4.24 -6.02
N LEU A 34 18.90 5.33 -6.24
CA LEU A 34 19.11 5.90 -7.58
C LEU A 34 19.95 4.97 -8.47
N ASP A 35 20.98 4.33 -7.91
CA ASP A 35 21.87 3.40 -8.62
C ASP A 35 21.16 2.08 -9.03
N HIS A 36 20.06 1.71 -8.35
CA HIS A 36 19.33 0.44 -8.57
C HIS A 36 17.97 0.62 -9.28
N GLY A 37 17.81 1.70 -10.05
CA GLY A 37 16.62 1.90 -10.87
C GLY A 37 15.50 2.71 -10.20
N CYS A 38 15.81 3.44 -9.11
CA CYS A 38 14.92 4.37 -8.41
C CYS A 38 13.68 3.71 -7.78
N ALA A 39 12.88 4.52 -7.09
CA ALA A 39 11.64 4.05 -6.48
C ALA A 39 10.57 3.61 -7.51
N ILE A 40 10.76 3.83 -8.83
CA ILE A 40 9.83 3.33 -9.86
C ILE A 40 9.76 1.80 -9.87
N ALA A 41 10.86 1.14 -9.50
CA ALA A 41 11.01 -0.32 -9.49
C ALA A 41 10.67 -0.96 -8.13
N ILE A 42 10.07 -0.21 -7.19
CA ILE A 42 9.64 -0.78 -5.90
C ILE A 42 8.59 -1.88 -6.11
N SER A 43 8.55 -2.87 -5.22
CA SER A 43 7.57 -3.97 -5.26
C SER A 43 6.11 -3.48 -5.16
N SER A 44 5.13 -4.32 -5.52
CA SER A 44 3.70 -3.94 -5.56
C SER A 44 3.16 -3.35 -4.26
N TRP A 45 3.50 -3.95 -3.11
CA TRP A 45 3.11 -3.42 -1.80
C TRP A 45 3.79 -2.10 -1.50
N GLY A 46 5.04 -1.93 -1.93
CA GLY A 46 5.74 -0.65 -1.86
C GLY A 46 5.05 0.42 -2.70
N LYS A 47 4.64 0.10 -3.94
CA LYS A 47 3.90 1.03 -4.79
C LYS A 47 2.60 1.49 -4.12
N THR A 48 1.91 0.58 -3.43
CA THR A 48 0.68 0.90 -2.69
C THR A 48 0.96 1.93 -1.58
N TRP A 49 1.97 1.69 -0.73
CA TRP A 49 2.36 2.65 0.30
C TRP A 49 2.83 3.99 -0.26
N LEU A 50 3.63 3.97 -1.32
CA LEU A 50 4.07 5.20 -1.97
C LEU A 50 2.90 5.95 -2.62
N ALA A 51 1.91 5.25 -3.19
CA ALA A 51 0.73 5.88 -3.76
C ALA A 51 -0.13 6.54 -2.69
N ILE A 52 -0.35 5.86 -1.57
CA ILE A 52 -1.02 6.41 -0.38
C ILE A 52 -0.32 7.68 0.10
N LEU A 53 1.02 7.71 0.16
CA LEU A 53 1.80 8.88 0.58
C LEU A 53 1.87 10.00 -0.46
N GLY A 54 1.39 9.76 -1.70
CA GLY A 54 1.57 10.70 -2.81
C GLY A 54 2.99 10.73 -3.37
N LEU A 55 3.78 9.69 -3.16
CA LEU A 55 5.10 9.49 -3.76
C LEU A 55 5.06 8.63 -5.02
N TYR A 56 3.90 8.10 -5.43
CA TYR A 56 3.72 7.28 -6.63
C TYR A 56 2.29 7.48 -7.16
N GLU A 57 2.06 7.36 -8.47
CA GLU A 57 0.70 7.45 -9.00
C GLU A 57 0.01 6.08 -8.99
N TRP A 58 -1.26 6.01 -8.57
CA TRP A 58 -2.07 4.77 -8.62
C TRP A 58 -2.09 4.13 -10.02
N ALA A 59 -1.94 4.93 -11.08
CA ALA A 59 -1.83 4.46 -12.48
C ALA A 59 -0.65 3.50 -12.74
N GLY A 60 0.42 3.59 -11.93
CA GLY A 60 1.56 2.69 -11.97
C GLY A 60 1.49 1.54 -10.97
N CYS A 61 0.38 1.37 -10.25
CA CYS A 61 0.09 0.17 -9.49
C CYS A 61 -0.62 -0.88 -10.36
N ASN A 62 -0.49 -2.16 -10.00
CA ASN A 62 -1.41 -3.18 -10.53
C ASN A 62 -2.81 -2.91 -9.98
N PRO A 63 -3.86 -3.12 -10.79
CA PRO A 63 -5.21 -2.84 -10.33
C PRO A 63 -5.61 -3.79 -9.20
N MET A 64 -6.20 -3.23 -8.15
CA MET A 64 -6.75 -3.96 -7.01
C MET A 64 -8.24 -3.63 -6.89
N PRO A 65 -9.07 -4.09 -7.86
CA PRO A 65 -10.46 -3.66 -7.95
C PRO A 65 -11.25 -4.18 -6.73
N PRO A 66 -11.89 -3.31 -5.93
CA PRO A 66 -12.77 -3.75 -4.84
C PRO A 66 -13.96 -4.57 -5.36
N GLU A 67 -14.30 -4.46 -6.65
CA GLU A 67 -15.40 -5.20 -7.25
C GLU A 67 -15.21 -6.72 -7.24
N PHE A 68 -13.99 -7.24 -7.01
CA PHE A 68 -13.79 -8.68 -6.82
C PHE A 68 -14.53 -9.24 -5.59
N TRP A 69 -14.80 -8.41 -4.59
CA TRP A 69 -15.60 -8.78 -3.42
C TRP A 69 -17.10 -8.96 -3.74
N PHE A 70 -17.57 -8.58 -4.94
CA PHE A 70 -18.92 -8.89 -5.41
C PHE A 70 -19.08 -10.26 -6.05
N LEU A 71 -17.97 -10.89 -6.43
CA LEU A 71 -18.07 -12.10 -7.23
C LEU A 71 -18.79 -13.20 -6.42
N PRO A 72 -19.54 -14.10 -7.06
CA PRO A 72 -20.08 -15.25 -6.37
C PRO A 72 -18.95 -16.06 -5.72
N SER A 73 -19.19 -16.66 -4.57
CA SER A 73 -18.19 -17.51 -3.87
C SER A 73 -17.71 -18.69 -4.71
N THR A 74 -18.48 -19.10 -5.72
CA THR A 74 -18.13 -20.12 -6.72
C THR A 74 -17.12 -19.65 -7.76
N SER A 75 -16.83 -18.35 -7.87
CA SER A 75 -15.86 -17.81 -8.81
C SER A 75 -14.43 -18.17 -8.40
N PRO A 76 -13.58 -18.66 -9.31
CA PRO A 76 -12.20 -19.05 -8.98
C PRO A 76 -11.31 -17.87 -8.56
N ILE A 77 -11.70 -16.65 -8.92
CA ILE A 77 -11.00 -15.41 -8.57
C ILE A 77 -11.68 -14.66 -7.40
N HIS A 78 -12.67 -15.25 -6.75
CA HIS A 78 -13.30 -14.65 -5.57
C HIS A 78 -12.28 -14.53 -4.43
N PRO A 79 -12.13 -13.35 -3.79
CA PRO A 79 -11.15 -13.14 -2.72
C PRO A 79 -11.29 -14.10 -1.53
N GLY A 80 -12.50 -14.65 -1.30
CA GLY A 80 -12.74 -15.67 -0.28
C GLY A 80 -11.93 -16.96 -0.45
N ASN A 81 -11.46 -17.26 -1.66
CA ASN A 81 -10.63 -18.43 -1.97
C ASN A 81 -9.12 -18.18 -1.78
N LEU A 82 -8.73 -16.93 -1.49
CA LEU A 82 -7.32 -16.59 -1.20
C LEU A 82 -6.94 -17.10 0.20
N LEU A 83 -5.63 -17.33 0.39
CA LEU A 83 -5.07 -17.56 1.72
C LEU A 83 -5.48 -16.43 2.66
N GLY A 84 -5.91 -16.76 3.89
CA GLY A 84 -6.48 -15.80 4.84
C GLY A 84 -5.63 -14.53 5.03
N TYR A 85 -4.31 -14.68 5.17
CA TYR A 85 -3.39 -13.54 5.27
C TYR A 85 -3.47 -12.65 4.03
N CYS A 86 -3.25 -13.21 2.83
CA CYS A 86 -3.38 -12.45 1.58
C CYS A 86 -4.74 -11.76 1.44
N ARG A 87 -5.82 -12.46 1.81
CA ARG A 87 -7.18 -11.92 1.75
C ARG A 87 -7.33 -10.66 2.59
N ILE A 88 -6.87 -10.70 3.85
CA ILE A 88 -6.97 -9.58 4.78
C ILE A 88 -6.00 -8.46 4.38
N THR A 89 -4.81 -8.76 3.85
CA THR A 89 -3.91 -7.71 3.35
C THR A 89 -4.48 -6.95 2.15
N TYR A 90 -5.03 -7.65 1.16
CA TYR A 90 -5.53 -7.02 -0.06
C TYR A 90 -6.87 -6.32 0.12
N LEU A 91 -7.61 -6.59 1.21
CA LEU A 91 -8.88 -5.97 1.53
C LEU A 91 -8.77 -4.43 1.69
N PRO A 92 -7.99 -3.88 2.65
CA PRO A 92 -7.82 -2.44 2.79
C PRO A 92 -7.04 -1.83 1.62
N MET A 93 -6.11 -2.58 0.99
CA MET A 93 -5.42 -2.09 -0.22
C MET A 93 -6.41 -1.87 -1.37
N ALA A 94 -7.38 -2.76 -1.57
CA ALA A 94 -8.41 -2.61 -2.59
C ALA A 94 -9.36 -1.45 -2.27
N TYR A 95 -9.71 -1.24 -0.99
CA TYR A 95 -10.48 -0.08 -0.56
C TYR A 95 -9.77 1.24 -0.91
N LEU A 96 -8.51 1.38 -0.49
CA LEU A 96 -7.69 2.57 -0.72
C LEU A 96 -7.43 2.79 -2.22
N TYR A 97 -7.21 1.72 -2.99
CA TYR A 97 -7.08 1.77 -4.45
C TYR A 97 -8.38 2.23 -5.12
N GLY A 98 -9.52 1.67 -4.74
CA GLY A 98 -10.82 2.01 -5.30
C GLY A 98 -11.24 3.46 -5.01
N LYS A 99 -10.83 4.00 -3.85
CA LYS A 99 -10.94 5.44 -3.51
C LYS A 99 -9.86 6.30 -4.19
N THR A 100 -8.83 5.69 -4.77
CA THR A 100 -7.60 6.36 -5.22
C THR A 100 -7.04 7.30 -4.17
N PHE A 101 -7.04 6.86 -2.91
CA PHE A 101 -6.70 7.71 -1.76
C PHE A 101 -5.25 8.18 -1.83
N VAL A 102 -5.02 9.47 -1.58
CA VAL A 102 -3.69 10.07 -1.48
C VAL A 102 -3.69 11.01 -0.27
N GLY A 103 -2.70 10.86 0.60
CA GLY A 103 -2.49 11.73 1.74
C GLY A 103 -2.10 13.16 1.34
N PRO A 104 -2.03 14.10 2.31
CA PRO A 104 -1.67 15.48 2.03
C PRO A 104 -0.29 15.62 1.38
N ILE A 105 -0.20 16.36 0.28
CA ILE A 105 1.08 16.66 -0.39
C ILE A 105 1.79 17.80 0.35
N THR A 106 2.66 17.43 1.29
CA THR A 106 3.45 18.37 2.09
C THR A 106 4.74 18.78 1.39
N PRO A 107 5.43 19.85 1.84
CA PRO A 107 6.76 20.19 1.33
C PRO A 107 7.77 19.05 1.45
N LEU A 108 7.66 18.21 2.49
CA LEU A 108 8.51 17.03 2.65
C LEU A 108 8.24 16.00 1.55
N ILE A 109 6.97 15.74 1.22
CA ILE A 109 6.61 14.81 0.14
C ILE A 109 7.17 15.30 -1.21
N LEU A 110 7.07 16.61 -1.49
CA LEU A 110 7.66 17.19 -2.69
C LEU A 110 9.19 17.03 -2.74
N GLN A 111 9.88 17.26 -1.62
CA GLN A 111 11.33 17.02 -1.53
C GLN A 111 11.67 15.55 -1.79
N ILE A 112 10.94 14.60 -1.17
CA ILE A 112 11.20 13.18 -1.36
C ILE A 112 11.00 12.75 -2.82
N ARG A 113 10.03 13.32 -3.55
CA ARG A 113 9.86 13.09 -5.00
C ARG A 113 11.11 13.49 -5.80
N GLU A 114 11.80 14.56 -5.41
CA GLU A 114 13.07 14.95 -6.05
C GLU A 114 14.26 14.07 -5.61
N GLU A 115 14.13 13.34 -4.51
CA GLU A 115 15.21 12.55 -3.91
C GLU A 115 15.27 11.11 -4.41
N ILE A 116 14.12 10.47 -4.69
CA ILE A 116 14.02 9.02 -4.95
C ILE A 116 13.86 8.64 -6.43
N TYR A 117 13.84 9.63 -7.33
CA TYR A 117 13.68 9.47 -8.78
C TYR A 117 14.81 10.17 -9.55
N ASN A 118 15.27 9.54 -10.65
CA ASN A 118 16.27 10.12 -11.56
C ASN A 118 15.68 11.09 -12.60
N GLU A 119 14.37 11.08 -12.78
CA GLU A 119 13.64 11.94 -13.70
C GLU A 119 12.62 12.79 -12.92
N PRO A 120 12.28 14.00 -13.41
CA PRO A 120 11.23 14.79 -12.78
C PRO A 120 9.93 14.00 -12.63
N TYR A 121 9.33 14.06 -11.45
CA TYR A 121 8.18 13.25 -11.06
C TYR A 121 7.02 13.32 -12.08
N GLU A 122 6.77 14.52 -12.61
CA GLU A 122 5.69 14.83 -13.56
C GLU A 122 5.92 14.23 -14.95
N LYS A 123 7.17 13.87 -15.28
CA LYS A 123 7.54 13.29 -16.57
C LYS A 123 7.49 11.76 -16.57
N LEU A 124 7.38 11.13 -15.39
CA LEU A 124 7.35 9.69 -15.27
C LEU A 124 6.08 9.10 -15.92
N ASN A 125 6.27 8.12 -16.81
CA ASN A 125 5.16 7.39 -17.40
C ASN A 125 4.74 6.23 -16.50
N TRP A 126 3.87 6.54 -15.53
CA TRP A 126 3.42 5.58 -14.50
C TRP A 126 2.79 4.31 -15.08
N ARG A 127 2.05 4.42 -16.20
CA ARG A 127 1.41 3.25 -16.83
C ARG A 127 2.43 2.21 -17.31
N ARG A 128 3.63 2.64 -17.70
CA ARG A 128 4.68 1.75 -18.21
C ARG A 128 5.45 1.02 -17.10
N VAL A 129 5.42 1.53 -15.88
CA VAL A 129 6.18 0.97 -14.75
C VAL A 129 5.35 0.04 -13.86
N ARG A 130 4.09 -0.26 -14.23
CA ARG A 130 3.20 -1.14 -13.46
C ARG A 130 3.80 -2.50 -13.13
N HIS A 131 4.37 -3.16 -14.14
CA HIS A 131 4.99 -4.48 -14.01
C HIS A 131 6.47 -4.43 -13.63
N LEU A 132 7.04 -3.23 -13.52
CA LEU A 132 8.44 -3.06 -13.13
C LEU A 132 8.60 -3.41 -11.64
N CYS A 133 9.55 -4.29 -11.35
CA CYS A 133 9.99 -4.65 -10.01
C CYS A 133 11.51 -4.84 -10.06
N ALA A 134 12.22 -4.30 -9.06
CA ALA A 134 13.67 -4.45 -8.94
C ALA A 134 14.03 -5.94 -8.86
N LYS A 135 15.13 -6.31 -9.52
CA LYS A 135 15.53 -7.72 -9.63
C LYS A 135 15.75 -8.36 -8.26
N GLU A 136 16.28 -7.58 -7.32
CA GLU A 136 16.59 -7.97 -5.95
C GLU A 136 15.33 -8.33 -5.14
N ASP A 137 14.18 -7.74 -5.49
CA ASP A 137 12.90 -7.97 -4.80
C ASP A 137 11.98 -8.94 -5.56
N ASN A 138 12.33 -9.31 -6.79
CA ASN A 138 11.48 -10.10 -7.69
C ASN A 138 11.66 -11.61 -7.47
N TYR A 139 11.23 -12.11 -6.32
CA TYR A 139 11.32 -13.52 -5.97
C TYR A 139 10.36 -14.41 -6.79
N TYR A 140 9.13 -13.92 -7.03
CA TYR A 140 8.12 -14.58 -7.86
C TYR A 140 7.76 -13.70 -9.06
N PRO A 141 8.46 -13.83 -10.20
CA PRO A 141 8.13 -13.07 -11.40
C PRO A 141 6.75 -13.45 -11.91
N HIS A 142 5.95 -12.45 -12.26
CA HIS A 142 4.65 -12.68 -12.88
C HIS A 142 4.79 -13.41 -14.21
N THR A 143 3.92 -14.40 -14.44
CA THR A 143 3.83 -15.08 -15.73
C THR A 143 3.20 -14.16 -16.78
N SER A 144 3.44 -14.44 -18.07
CA SER A 144 2.83 -13.65 -19.15
C SER A 144 1.29 -13.65 -19.10
N ILE A 145 0.68 -14.73 -18.60
CA ILE A 145 -0.77 -14.83 -18.43
C ILE A 145 -1.24 -13.87 -17.32
N GLN A 146 -0.52 -13.80 -16.20
CA GLN A 146 -0.83 -12.85 -15.12
C GLN A 146 -0.66 -11.39 -15.58
N ILE A 147 0.41 -11.09 -16.33
CA ILE A 147 0.63 -9.75 -16.90
C ILE A 147 -0.54 -9.37 -17.81
N LEU A 148 -0.92 -10.26 -18.74
CA LEU A 148 -2.04 -10.04 -19.65
C LEU A 148 -3.36 -9.83 -18.89
N PHE A 149 -3.61 -10.61 -17.85
CA PHE A 149 -4.80 -10.48 -17.01
C PHE A 149 -4.86 -9.10 -16.32
N TRP A 150 -3.76 -8.67 -15.70
CA TRP A 150 -3.70 -7.35 -15.06
C TRP A 150 -3.82 -6.20 -16.06
N ASP A 151 -3.22 -6.33 -17.24
CA ASP A 151 -3.35 -5.34 -18.31
C ASP A 151 -4.77 -5.26 -18.86
N ALA A 152 -5.48 -6.39 -18.96
CA ALA A 152 -6.88 -6.41 -19.36
C ALA A 152 -7.77 -5.70 -18.33
N ILE A 153 -7.59 -5.99 -17.04
CA ILE A 153 -8.33 -5.31 -15.96
C ILE A 153 -8.05 -3.81 -15.99
N TYR A 154 -6.80 -3.40 -16.12
CA TYR A 154 -6.46 -1.98 -16.12
C TYR A 154 -6.96 -1.26 -17.39
N THR A 155 -6.83 -1.88 -18.56
CA THR A 155 -7.14 -1.22 -19.83
C THR A 155 -8.63 -1.16 -20.11
N PHE A 156 -9.38 -2.18 -19.69
CA PHE A 156 -10.81 -2.30 -19.98
C PHE A 156 -11.66 -2.15 -18.72
N GLY A 157 -11.28 -2.80 -17.62
CA GLY A 157 -12.03 -2.79 -16.36
C GLY A 157 -12.04 -1.41 -15.70
N GLU A 158 -10.88 -0.82 -15.42
CA GLU A 158 -10.79 0.48 -14.73
C GLU A 158 -11.55 1.61 -15.45
N PRO A 159 -11.42 1.83 -16.77
CA PRO A 159 -12.20 2.85 -17.47
C PRO A 159 -13.70 2.57 -17.50
N LEU A 160 -14.11 1.31 -17.44
CA LEU A 160 -15.53 0.93 -17.39
C LEU A 160 -16.10 1.25 -16.00
N LEU A 161 -15.41 0.82 -14.94
CA LEU A 161 -15.83 0.94 -13.55
C LEU A 161 -15.80 2.38 -13.02
N THR A 162 -15.05 3.27 -13.68
CA THR A 162 -15.05 4.71 -13.34
C THR A 162 -16.13 5.53 -14.04
N ARG A 163 -16.87 4.94 -14.99
CA ARG A 163 -17.92 5.62 -15.77
C ARG A 163 -19.31 5.24 -15.31
N TRP A 164 -20.24 6.18 -15.40
CA TRP A 164 -21.65 5.91 -15.15
C TRP A 164 -22.20 4.91 -16.18
N PRO A 165 -23.02 3.92 -15.78
CA PRO A 165 -23.55 3.67 -14.41
C PRO A 165 -22.69 2.72 -13.56
N PHE A 166 -21.59 2.19 -14.09
CA PHE A 166 -20.76 1.18 -13.43
C PHE A 166 -19.97 1.72 -12.24
N ASN A 167 -19.76 3.03 -12.14
CA ASN A 167 -19.21 3.65 -10.93
C ASN A 167 -20.06 3.39 -9.67
N LYS A 168 -21.36 3.16 -9.81
CA LYS A 168 -22.22 2.72 -8.69
C LYS A 168 -21.85 1.33 -8.17
N LEU A 169 -21.31 0.46 -9.04
CA LEU A 169 -20.78 -0.83 -8.61
C LEU A 169 -19.54 -0.60 -7.74
N ARG A 170 -18.64 0.31 -8.12
CA ARG A 170 -17.47 0.67 -7.31
C ARG A 170 -17.86 1.22 -5.95
N GLU A 171 -18.82 2.15 -5.89
CA GLU A 171 -19.35 2.69 -4.63
C GLU A 171 -19.83 1.57 -3.70
N LYS A 172 -20.70 0.69 -4.22
CA LYS A 172 -21.19 -0.45 -3.44
C LYS A 172 -20.09 -1.46 -3.08
N ALA A 173 -19.04 -1.59 -3.91
CA ALA A 173 -17.90 -2.46 -3.64
C ALA A 173 -17.10 -1.94 -2.46
N LEU A 174 -16.91 -0.61 -2.40
CA LEU A 174 -16.23 0.07 -1.33
C LEU A 174 -16.98 -0.09 -0.01
N ASP A 175 -18.32 0.04 -0.02
CA ASP A 175 -19.16 -0.19 1.16
C ASP A 175 -18.96 -1.62 1.70
N ILE A 176 -19.06 -2.63 0.83
CA ILE A 176 -18.85 -4.04 1.22
C ILE A 176 -17.42 -4.26 1.72
N THR A 177 -16.43 -3.67 1.07
CA THR A 177 -15.03 -3.80 1.48
C THR A 177 -14.84 -3.23 2.88
N MET A 178 -15.45 -2.07 3.18
CA MET A 178 -15.41 -1.47 4.51
C MET A 178 -16.16 -2.30 5.55
N ASP A 179 -17.31 -2.87 5.22
CA ASP A 179 -18.03 -3.78 6.12
C ASP A 179 -17.14 -4.97 6.55
N HIS A 180 -16.33 -5.51 5.63
CA HIS A 180 -15.38 -6.58 5.96
C HIS A 180 -14.22 -6.10 6.82
N ILE A 181 -13.73 -4.86 6.61
CA ILE A 181 -12.68 -4.25 7.44
C ILE A 181 -13.20 -4.08 8.87
N HIS A 182 -14.38 -3.46 9.02
CA HIS A 182 -15.05 -3.31 10.32
C HIS A 182 -15.29 -4.64 11.03
N TYR A 183 -15.69 -5.68 10.29
CA TYR A 183 -15.84 -7.02 10.85
C TYR A 183 -14.51 -7.60 11.38
N GLU A 184 -13.42 -7.46 10.61
CA GLU A 184 -12.10 -7.88 11.06
C GLU A 184 -11.65 -7.10 12.30
N ASP A 185 -11.86 -5.79 12.31
CA ASP A 185 -11.51 -4.91 13.43
C ASP A 185 -12.26 -5.28 14.71
N GLU A 186 -13.57 -5.50 14.63
CA GLU A 186 -14.37 -5.90 15.78
C GLU A 186 -13.96 -7.29 16.30
N SER A 187 -13.77 -8.24 15.38
CA SER A 187 -13.45 -9.63 15.74
C SER A 187 -12.05 -9.76 16.38
N SER A 188 -11.09 -8.95 15.91
CA SER A 188 -9.70 -8.92 16.40
C SER A 188 -9.48 -7.91 17.53
N ARG A 189 -10.52 -7.17 17.94
CA ARG A 189 -10.43 -6.04 18.89
C ARG A 189 -9.41 -4.98 18.44
N TYR A 190 -9.43 -4.67 17.14
CA TYR A 190 -8.66 -3.63 16.46
C TYR A 190 -7.15 -3.90 16.40
N ILE A 191 -6.73 -5.12 16.75
CA ILE A 191 -5.35 -5.58 16.63
C ILE A 191 -5.07 -6.05 15.20
N THR A 192 -6.07 -6.62 14.50
CA THR A 192 -5.93 -7.29 13.19
C THR A 192 -5.01 -8.52 13.26
N ILE A 193 -4.83 -9.20 12.13
CA ILE A 193 -4.00 -10.42 12.05
C ILE A 193 -2.49 -10.16 12.17
N GLY A 194 -2.01 -8.96 11.84
CA GLY A 194 -0.58 -8.72 11.65
C GLY A 194 -0.20 -7.26 11.44
N CYS A 195 1.11 -6.98 11.49
CA CYS A 195 1.62 -5.60 11.46
C CYS A 195 1.55 -4.93 10.08
N VAL A 196 1.25 -5.70 9.03
CA VAL A 196 1.07 -5.16 7.67
C VAL A 196 -0.37 -4.69 7.50
N GLU A 197 -1.32 -5.50 7.94
CA GLU A 197 -2.76 -5.25 7.88
C GLU A 197 -3.15 -4.12 8.83
N LYS A 198 -2.67 -4.17 10.08
CA LYS A 198 -3.01 -3.19 11.13
C LYS A 198 -2.96 -1.72 10.68
N PRO A 199 -1.87 -1.20 10.08
CA PRO A 199 -1.82 0.18 9.64
C PRO A 199 -2.68 0.46 8.40
N LEU A 200 -2.95 -0.54 7.56
CA LEU A 200 -3.81 -0.41 6.39
C LEU A 200 -5.29 -0.33 6.77
N ASP A 201 -5.75 -1.20 7.67
CA ASP A 201 -7.13 -1.19 8.19
C ASP A 201 -7.39 0.09 8.99
N MET A 202 -6.43 0.47 9.84
CA MET A 202 -6.48 1.75 10.56
C MET A 202 -6.58 2.95 9.63
N LEU A 203 -5.79 2.95 8.55
CA LEU A 203 -5.85 4.03 7.57
C LEU A 203 -7.18 4.01 6.80
N ALA A 204 -7.70 2.83 6.43
CA ALA A 204 -8.99 2.72 5.77
C ALA A 204 -10.12 3.30 6.64
N CYS A 205 -10.12 3.00 7.94
CA CYS A 205 -11.06 3.59 8.92
C CYS A 205 -10.89 5.11 9.03
N TRP A 206 -9.66 5.62 9.04
CA TRP A 206 -9.41 7.07 9.03
C TRP A 206 -9.91 7.75 7.76
N VAL A 207 -9.77 7.09 6.60
CA VAL A 207 -10.27 7.59 5.31
C VAL A 207 -11.79 7.60 5.25
N GLU A 208 -12.46 6.64 5.91
CA GLU A 208 -13.91 6.62 6.04
C GLU A 208 -14.41 7.73 6.97
N ASP A 209 -13.90 7.78 8.21
CA ASP A 209 -14.25 8.78 9.21
C ASP A 209 -13.04 9.08 10.12
N PRO A 210 -12.32 10.20 9.90
CA PRO A 210 -11.18 10.61 10.72
C PRO A 210 -11.52 10.81 12.20
N ASP A 211 -12.78 11.13 12.52
CA ASP A 211 -13.28 11.36 13.87
C ASP A 211 -14.10 10.15 14.38
N GLY A 212 -14.06 9.03 13.65
CA GLY A 212 -14.82 7.83 13.92
C GLY A 212 -14.25 6.99 15.07
N ASP A 213 -15.12 6.19 15.68
CA ASP A 213 -14.73 5.31 16.79
C ASP A 213 -13.80 4.18 16.36
N TYR A 214 -13.91 3.67 15.13
CA TYR A 214 -13.01 2.63 14.61
C TYR A 214 -11.55 3.13 14.57
N PHE A 215 -11.32 4.32 14.02
CA PHE A 215 -10.00 4.93 13.99
C PHE A 215 -9.43 5.15 15.39
N ARG A 216 -10.22 5.72 16.32
CA ARG A 216 -9.80 5.93 17.71
C ARG A 216 -9.40 4.62 18.41
N ARG A 217 -10.17 3.54 18.20
CA ARG A 217 -9.88 2.23 18.80
C ARG A 217 -8.63 1.61 18.20
N HIS A 218 -8.37 1.80 16.92
CA HIS A 218 -7.12 1.40 16.30
C HIS A 218 -5.90 2.16 16.81
N LEU A 219 -6.01 3.46 17.09
CA LEU A 219 -4.92 4.25 17.68
C LEU A 219 -4.48 3.68 19.03
N ALA A 220 -5.46 3.29 19.86
CA ALA A 220 -5.21 2.66 21.16
C ALA A 220 -4.50 1.30 21.09
N ARG A 221 -4.35 0.73 19.89
CA ARG A 221 -3.74 -0.59 19.64
C ARG A 221 -2.38 -0.51 18.92
N ILE A 222 -1.85 0.68 18.64
CA ILE A 222 -0.54 0.81 17.97
C ILE A 222 0.57 0.26 18.87
N GLU A 223 0.56 0.60 20.16
CA GLU A 223 1.57 0.18 21.14
C GLU A 223 1.62 -1.35 21.30
N ASP A 224 0.54 -2.08 21.02
CA ASP A 224 0.50 -3.55 21.06
C ASP A 224 1.49 -4.18 20.04
N TYR A 225 1.87 -3.43 19.01
CA TYR A 225 2.84 -3.84 17.99
C TYR A 225 4.26 -3.29 18.25
N GLU A 226 4.46 -2.40 19.21
CA GLU A 226 5.77 -1.82 19.47
C GLU A 226 6.58 -2.69 20.44
N TRP A 227 7.87 -2.84 20.14
CA TRP A 227 8.80 -3.58 20.98
C TRP A 227 10.14 -2.88 21.10
N LEU A 228 10.59 -2.69 22.34
CA LEU A 228 11.93 -2.16 22.63
C LEU A 228 12.94 -3.32 22.68
N GLY A 229 13.75 -3.44 21.64
CA GLY A 229 14.90 -4.35 21.58
C GLY A 229 16.22 -3.67 21.95
N GLU A 230 17.30 -4.43 21.97
CA GLU A 230 18.67 -3.94 22.24
C GLU A 230 19.14 -2.89 21.22
N ASP A 231 18.58 -2.92 20.01
CA ASP A 231 18.84 -2.07 18.86
C ASP A 231 17.78 -0.96 18.68
N GLY A 232 16.85 -0.79 19.62
CA GLY A 232 15.82 0.24 19.63
C GLY A 232 14.39 -0.28 19.45
N ILE A 233 13.46 0.64 19.17
CA ILE A 233 12.03 0.34 19.00
C ILE A 233 11.79 -0.25 17.60
N LYS A 234 11.04 -1.36 17.53
CA LYS A 234 10.65 -2.04 16.29
C LYS A 234 9.19 -2.48 16.34
N MET A 235 8.58 -2.65 15.15
CA MET A 235 7.24 -3.21 15.02
C MET A 235 7.32 -4.74 14.99
N GLN A 236 6.55 -5.42 15.84
CA GLN A 236 6.42 -6.87 15.89
C GLN A 236 5.51 -7.37 14.77
N VAL A 237 5.74 -8.57 14.25
CA VAL A 237 4.92 -9.13 13.15
C VAL A 237 3.50 -9.50 13.62
N GLY A 238 3.36 -9.79 14.91
CA GLY A 238 2.11 -10.07 15.61
C GLY A 238 2.39 -10.88 16.89
N LYS A 239 1.56 -10.74 17.92
CA LYS A 239 1.56 -11.72 19.02
C LYS A 239 0.94 -12.99 18.48
N LEU A 240 1.74 -14.03 18.24
CA LEU A 240 1.20 -15.39 18.29
C LEU A 240 0.51 -15.50 19.65
N LEU A 241 -0.81 -15.64 19.65
CA LEU A 241 -1.57 -15.98 20.84
C LEU A 241 -1.01 -17.32 21.33
N SER A 242 -0.08 -17.26 22.28
CA SER A 242 0.39 -18.40 23.06
C SER A 242 -0.62 -18.73 24.14
#